data_AF-A0A924UD42-F1
#
_entry.id   AF-A0A924UD42-F1
#
_cell.length_a   1.000
_cell.length_b   1.000
_cell.length_c   1.000
_cell.angle_alpha   90.00
_cell.angle_beta   90.00
_cell.angle_gamma   90.00
#
_symmetry.space_group_name_H-M   'P 1'
#
loop_
_entity.id
_entity.type
_entity.pdbx_description
1 polymer ?
#
loop_
_entity_poly.entity_id
_entity_poly.type
_entity_poly.pdbx_seq_one_letter_code
_entity_poly.pdbx_strand_id
1 'polypeptide(L)'
;MTKQSLKAAGFCAALAFGAIFAQAGLAQDATADTVLATVNGVNITLGDIIVTRDGLPDQYKNLADDVLFKGILDQLVQQEALMQSLGEKLTKKDTLAIADQRRNYLSNVALAAGVGDAVTDEAVQKAYDAQYKNAPPSLEYHAAHILVDSEEK
;
A
#
# COMPACT_ATOMS: atom_id res chain seq x y z
N MET A 1 -74.34 20.29 -24.38
CA MET A 1 -74.97 19.09 -23.80
C MET A 1 -74.24 17.92 -24.45
N THR A 2 -73.33 17.20 -23.80
CA THR A 2 -73.51 16.39 -22.58
C THR A 2 -72.21 16.41 -21.75
N LYS A 3 -72.34 16.32 -20.42
CA LYS A 3 -71.36 16.69 -19.40
C LYS A 3 -70.34 15.58 -19.06
N GLN A 4 -69.19 16.05 -18.59
CA GLN A 4 -68.10 15.39 -17.85
C GLN A 4 -68.58 14.48 -16.68
N SER A 5 -67.81 13.45 -16.31
CA SER A 5 -66.86 13.53 -15.17
C SER A 5 -66.33 12.17 -14.68
N LEU A 6 -65.13 12.29 -14.10
CA LEU A 6 -64.19 11.34 -13.50
C LEU A 6 -64.78 10.48 -12.36
N LYS A 7 -64.34 9.22 -12.22
CA LYS A 7 -64.35 8.50 -10.94
C LYS A 7 -63.02 7.76 -10.72
N ALA A 8 -62.58 7.80 -9.47
CA ALA A 8 -61.23 7.59 -8.99
C ALA A 8 -60.95 6.15 -8.50
N ALA A 9 -59.65 5.87 -8.41
CA ALA A 9 -58.94 5.11 -7.36
C ALA A 9 -59.39 3.67 -7.05
N GLY A 10 -58.55 2.72 -7.45
CA GLY A 10 -58.41 1.40 -6.83
C GLY A 10 -56.97 1.21 -6.34
N PHE A 11 -56.77 1.34 -5.04
CA PHE A 11 -55.53 1.02 -4.31
C PHE A 11 -55.66 -0.43 -3.81
N CYS A 12 -54.78 -1.33 -4.26
CA CYS A 12 -54.56 -2.62 -3.61
C CYS A 12 -53.07 -2.94 -3.57
N ALA A 13 -52.58 -3.03 -2.34
CA ALA A 13 -51.26 -3.48 -1.91
C ALA A 13 -51.08 -5.01 -2.05
N ALA A 14 -49.88 -5.48 -1.68
CA ALA A 14 -49.39 -6.86 -1.51
C ALA A 14 -48.54 -7.38 -2.69
N LEU A 15 -47.34 -7.95 -2.53
CA LEU A 15 -46.56 -8.38 -1.37
C LEU A 15 -45.08 -8.48 -1.83
N ALA A 16 -44.17 -8.01 -0.98
CA ALA A 16 -42.75 -8.28 -1.09
C ALA A 16 -42.46 -9.77 -0.92
N PHE A 17 -41.68 -10.37 -1.82
CA PHE A 17 -41.05 -11.67 -1.58
C PHE A 17 -39.76 -11.80 -2.39
N GLY A 18 -38.67 -12.16 -1.71
CA GLY A 18 -37.38 -12.43 -2.33
C GLY A 18 -36.19 -11.79 -1.63
N ALA A 19 -36.14 -11.87 -0.28
CA ALA A 19 -34.86 -11.76 0.42
C ALA A 19 -34.00 -12.95 -0.02
N ILE A 20 -33.14 -12.75 -1.03
CA ILE A 20 -32.12 -13.72 -1.38
C ILE A 20 -31.06 -13.58 -0.29
N PHE A 21 -31.05 -14.59 0.57
CA PHE A 21 -30.08 -14.90 1.60
C PHE A 21 -28.74 -14.18 1.41
N ALA A 22 -28.47 -13.25 2.35
CA ALA A 22 -27.11 -13.00 2.76
C ALA A 22 -26.53 -14.35 3.18
N GLN A 23 -25.67 -14.91 2.33
CA GLN A 23 -24.79 -15.97 2.75
C GLN A 23 -23.87 -15.33 3.78
N ALA A 24 -24.20 -15.52 5.06
CA ALA A 24 -23.25 -15.39 6.13
C ALA A 24 -22.16 -16.43 5.83
N GLY A 25 -21.12 -15.98 5.12
CA GLY A 25 -19.92 -16.76 4.88
C GLY A 25 -19.43 -17.23 6.23
N LEU A 26 -19.36 -18.56 6.37
CA LEU A 26 -18.58 -19.23 7.40
C LEU A 26 -17.24 -18.51 7.52
N ALA A 27 -16.76 -18.30 8.75
CA ALA A 27 -15.43 -17.76 9.01
C ALA A 27 -14.38 -18.64 8.30
N GLN A 28 -14.09 -18.31 7.05
CA GLN A 28 -12.86 -18.67 6.38
C GLN A 28 -11.80 -17.80 7.03
N ASP A 29 -10.73 -18.43 7.53
CA ASP A 29 -9.54 -17.70 7.92
C ASP A 29 -9.21 -16.70 6.81
N ALA A 30 -9.02 -15.44 7.19
CA ALA A 30 -8.75 -14.39 6.21
C ALA A 30 -7.43 -14.72 5.50
N THR A 31 -7.46 -14.77 4.17
CA THR A 31 -6.29 -15.04 3.33
C THR A 31 -5.90 -13.76 2.59
N ALA A 32 -4.76 -13.78 1.90
CA ALA A 32 -4.37 -12.66 1.05
C ALA A 32 -5.44 -12.31 0.01
N ASP A 33 -6.22 -13.30 -0.45
CA ASP A 33 -7.26 -13.13 -1.47
C ASP A 33 -8.61 -12.64 -0.91
N THR A 34 -8.73 -12.44 0.41
CA THR A 34 -9.96 -11.95 1.03
C THR A 34 -10.29 -10.56 0.51
N VAL A 35 -11.43 -10.43 -0.18
CA VAL A 35 -11.89 -9.16 -0.77
C VAL A 35 -12.45 -8.23 0.30
N LEU A 36 -11.97 -6.99 0.33
CA LEU A 36 -12.36 -5.96 1.28
C LEU A 36 -13.15 -4.82 0.63
N ALA A 37 -12.90 -4.55 -0.65
CA ALA A 37 -13.67 -3.62 -1.46
C ALA A 37 -13.64 -4.03 -2.93
N THR A 38 -14.57 -3.50 -3.73
CA THR A 38 -14.59 -3.69 -5.18
C THR A 38 -14.84 -2.35 -5.86
N VAL A 39 -13.99 -1.99 -6.83
CA VAL A 39 -14.08 -0.75 -7.61
C VAL A 39 -14.28 -1.11 -9.08
N ASN A 40 -15.51 -0.92 -9.58
CA ASN A 40 -15.92 -1.28 -10.96
C ASN A 40 -15.50 -2.69 -11.39
N GLY A 41 -15.62 -3.67 -10.49
CA GLY A 41 -15.28 -5.07 -10.75
C GLY A 41 -13.83 -5.48 -10.46
N VAL A 42 -12.97 -4.53 -10.07
CA VAL A 42 -11.61 -4.83 -9.57
C VAL A 42 -11.67 -4.98 -8.05
N ASN A 43 -11.18 -6.10 -7.54
CA ASN A 43 -11.16 -6.38 -6.10
C ASN A 43 -9.92 -5.77 -5.44
N ILE A 44 -10.13 -5.10 -4.31
CA ILE A 44 -9.11 -4.72 -3.35
C ILE A 44 -9.13 -5.74 -2.23
N THR A 45 -8.00 -6.36 -1.94
CA THR A 45 -7.87 -7.54 -1.08
C THR A 45 -7.10 -7.25 0.21
N LEU A 46 -7.14 -8.19 1.15
CA LEU A 46 -6.33 -8.14 2.36
C LEU A 46 -4.82 -8.18 2.04
N GLY A 47 -4.41 -8.91 0.99
CA GLY A 47 -3.03 -8.92 0.51
C GLY A 47 -2.55 -7.52 0.10
N ASP A 48 -3.40 -6.75 -0.58
CA ASP A 48 -3.07 -5.37 -0.98
C ASP A 48 -2.84 -4.45 0.24
N ILE A 49 -3.65 -4.62 1.29
CA ILE A 49 -3.48 -3.89 2.56
C ILE A 49 -2.13 -4.24 3.19
N ILE A 50 -1.80 -5.54 3.27
CA ILE A 50 -0.56 -6.03 3.91
C ILE A 50 0.67 -5.47 3.21
N VAL A 51 0.75 -5.63 1.89
CA VAL A 51 1.89 -5.12 1.10
C VAL A 51 2.00 -3.59 1.22
N THR A 52 0.86 -2.88 1.26
CA THR A 52 0.89 -1.42 1.43
C THR A 52 1.37 -1.02 2.83
N ARG A 53 0.97 -1.75 3.89
CA ARG A 53 1.44 -1.53 5.26
C ARG A 53 2.95 -1.72 5.40
N ASP A 54 3.53 -2.71 4.72
CA ASP A 54 4.97 -3.01 4.78
C ASP A 54 5.81 -1.83 4.29
N GLY A 55 5.31 -1.11 3.27
CA GLY A 55 5.95 0.08 2.71
C GLY A 55 5.79 1.37 3.52
N LEU A 56 5.02 1.36 4.62
CA LEU A 56 4.82 2.57 5.43
C LEU A 56 6.05 2.89 6.31
N PRO A 57 6.36 4.18 6.53
CA PRO A 57 7.33 4.57 7.55
C PRO A 57 6.89 4.11 8.95
N ASP A 58 7.87 3.78 9.81
CA ASP A 58 7.59 3.16 11.12
C ASP A 58 6.71 4.01 12.03
N GLN A 59 6.79 5.34 11.91
CA GLN A 59 5.92 6.26 12.65
C GLN A 59 4.42 6.02 12.38
N TYR A 60 4.04 5.55 11.18
CA TYR A 60 2.66 5.25 10.82
C TYR A 60 2.24 3.85 11.25
N LYS A 61 3.18 2.91 11.36
CA LYS A 61 2.91 1.54 11.83
C LYS A 61 2.47 1.49 13.29
N ASN A 62 2.74 2.54 14.06
CA ASN A 62 2.35 2.71 15.46
C ASN A 62 0.95 3.31 15.65
N LEU A 63 0.27 3.72 14.57
CA LEU A 63 -1.13 4.17 14.67
C LEU A 63 -2.04 3.01 15.09
N ALA A 64 -3.21 3.35 15.64
CA ALA A 64 -4.22 2.35 15.97
C ALA A 64 -4.62 1.56 14.71
N ASP A 65 -4.76 0.24 14.85
CA ASP A 65 -4.94 -0.67 13.71
C ASP A 65 -6.20 -0.34 12.90
N ASP A 66 -7.27 0.11 13.53
CA ASP A 66 -8.52 0.51 12.87
C ASP A 66 -8.36 1.75 12.00
N VAL A 67 -7.64 2.75 12.51
CA VAL A 67 -7.31 3.99 11.79
C VAL A 67 -6.39 3.68 10.61
N LEU A 68 -5.36 2.88 10.84
CA LEU A 68 -4.38 2.49 9.83
C LEU A 68 -5.05 1.69 8.71
N PHE A 69 -5.81 0.65 9.08
CA PHE A 69 -6.53 -0.21 8.13
C PHE A 69 -7.49 0.60 7.27
N LYS A 70 -8.34 1.44 7.89
CA LYS A 70 -9.28 2.28 7.16
C LYS A 70 -8.57 3.24 6.21
N GLY A 71 -7.48 3.88 6.67
CA GLY A 71 -6.70 4.79 5.85
C GLY A 71 -6.11 4.13 4.61
N ILE A 72 -5.51 2.94 4.76
CA ILE A 72 -4.95 2.19 3.64
C ILE A 72 -6.06 1.73 2.67
N LEU A 73 -7.18 1.21 3.19
CA LEU A 73 -8.29 0.76 2.35
C LEU A 73 -8.86 1.92 1.51
N ASP A 74 -9.11 3.07 2.15
CA ASP A 74 -9.62 4.27 1.47
C ASP A 74 -8.64 4.74 0.39
N GLN A 75 -7.33 4.73 0.69
CA GLN A 75 -6.28 5.07 -0.28
C GLN A 75 -6.29 4.13 -1.49
N LEU A 76 -6.33 2.81 -1.27
CA LEU A 76 -6.33 1.83 -2.35
C LEU A 76 -7.56 1.95 -3.25
N VAL A 77 -8.74 2.16 -2.65
CA VAL A 77 -9.99 2.40 -3.39
C VAL A 77 -9.88 3.66 -4.25
N GLN A 78 -9.37 4.76 -3.70
CA GLN A 78 -9.19 6.01 -4.44
C GLN A 78 -8.16 5.86 -5.57
N GLN A 79 -7.05 5.16 -5.31
CA GLN A 79 -6.02 4.90 -6.29
C GLN A 79 -6.57 4.10 -7.47
N GLU A 80 -7.33 3.04 -7.21
CA GLU A 80 -7.96 2.23 -8.25
C GLU A 80 -8.98 3.06 -9.06
N ALA A 81 -9.84 3.83 -8.39
CA ALA A 81 -10.81 4.70 -9.06
C ALA A 81 -10.13 5.76 -9.95
N LEU A 82 -9.06 6.38 -9.47
CA LEU A 82 -8.26 7.36 -10.23
C LEU A 82 -7.54 6.71 -11.40
N MET A 83 -6.97 5.52 -11.21
CA MET A 83 -6.33 4.76 -12.29
C MET A 83 -7.34 4.45 -13.40
N GLN A 84 -8.52 3.94 -13.06
CA GLN A 84 -9.58 3.64 -14.03
C GLN A 84 -10.13 4.89 -14.73
N SER A 85 -10.06 6.07 -14.09
CA SER A 85 -10.48 7.33 -14.69
C SER A 85 -9.67 7.74 -15.94
N LEU A 86 -8.46 7.19 -16.10
CA LEU A 86 -7.66 7.36 -17.32
C LEU A 86 -8.31 6.66 -18.53
N GLY A 87 -9.11 5.60 -18.31
CA GLY A 87 -9.68 4.78 -19.38
C GLY A 87 -8.61 4.33 -20.38
N GLU A 88 -8.88 4.52 -21.66
CA GLU A 88 -7.95 4.15 -22.75
C GLU A 88 -6.89 5.23 -23.06
N LYS A 89 -6.75 6.28 -22.25
CA LYS A 89 -5.90 7.46 -22.56
C LYS A 89 -4.40 7.28 -22.28
N LEU A 90 -3.91 6.04 -22.16
CA LEU A 90 -2.50 5.81 -21.89
C LEU A 90 -1.64 6.16 -23.12
N THR A 91 -0.64 7.01 -22.91
CA THR A 91 0.33 7.33 -23.96
C THR A 91 1.37 6.22 -24.11
N LYS A 92 2.12 6.23 -25.22
CA LYS A 92 3.26 5.32 -25.39
C LYS A 92 4.29 5.46 -24.26
N LYS A 93 4.51 6.70 -23.79
CA LYS A 93 5.41 6.98 -22.67
C LYS A 93 4.94 6.28 -21.39
N ASP A 94 3.65 6.34 -21.08
CA ASP A 94 3.08 5.73 -19.86
C ASP A 94 3.26 4.21 -19.88
N THR A 95 2.97 3.57 -21.02
CA THR A 95 3.17 2.10 -21.15
C THR A 95 4.63 1.68 -20.98
N LEU A 96 5.58 2.49 -21.47
CA LEU A 96 7.01 2.22 -21.29
C LEU A 96 7.43 2.43 -19.83
N ALA A 97 6.91 3.47 -19.16
CA ALA A 97 7.19 3.73 -17.76
C ALA A 97 6.70 2.58 -16.86
N ILE A 98 5.49 2.07 -17.08
CA ILE A 98 4.95 0.91 -16.34
C ILE A 98 5.82 -0.33 -16.56
N ALA A 99 6.23 -0.59 -17.80
CA ALA A 99 7.10 -1.71 -18.12
C ALA A 99 8.48 -1.59 -17.45
N ASP A 100 9.02 -0.38 -17.36
CA ASP A 100 10.28 -0.12 -16.68
C ASP A 100 10.17 -0.25 -15.16
N GLN A 101 9.10 0.26 -14.55
CA GLN A 101 8.80 0.08 -13.12
C GLN A 101 8.70 -1.41 -12.76
N ARG A 102 8.01 -2.21 -13.58
CA ARG A 102 7.95 -3.67 -13.41
C ARG A 102 9.33 -4.30 -13.48
N ARG A 103 10.16 -3.89 -14.44
CA ARG A 103 11.54 -4.39 -14.59
C ARG A 103 12.39 -4.04 -13.38
N ASN A 104 12.31 -2.81 -12.90
CA ASN A 104 13.05 -2.34 -11.73
C ASN A 104 12.66 -3.13 -10.48
N TYR A 105 11.36 -3.25 -10.20
CA TYR A 105 10.86 -4.01 -9.04
C TYR A 105 11.36 -5.46 -9.05
N LEU A 106 11.19 -6.18 -10.17
CA LEU A 106 11.63 -7.57 -10.28
C LEU A 106 13.16 -7.72 -10.19
N SER A 107 13.91 -6.75 -10.71
CA SER A 107 15.37 -6.73 -10.58
C SER A 107 15.80 -6.58 -9.12
N ASN A 108 15.12 -5.72 -8.35
CA ASN A 108 15.39 -5.56 -6.93
C ASN A 108 15.01 -6.80 -6.12
N VAL A 109 13.90 -7.47 -6.44
CA VAL A 109 13.53 -8.75 -5.82
C VAL A 109 14.61 -9.80 -6.07
N ALA A 110 15.10 -9.92 -7.32
CA ALA A 110 16.16 -10.85 -7.67
C ALA A 110 17.50 -10.50 -6.98
N LEU A 111 17.84 -9.22 -6.90
CA LEU A 111 19.05 -8.76 -6.21
C LEU A 111 18.98 -9.03 -4.71
N ALA A 112 17.85 -8.71 -4.06
CA ALA A 112 17.67 -8.93 -2.63
C ALA A 112 17.85 -10.41 -2.26
N ALA A 113 17.34 -11.33 -3.09
CA ALA A 113 17.54 -12.76 -2.91
C ALA A 113 19.03 -13.17 -3.00
N GLY A 114 19.84 -12.50 -3.83
CA GLY A 114 21.26 -12.82 -4.00
C GLY A 114 22.21 -12.11 -3.02
N VAL A 115 21.83 -10.94 -2.49
CA VAL A 115 22.69 -10.14 -1.59
C VAL A 115 22.75 -10.73 -0.18
N GLY A 116 21.65 -11.32 0.31
CA GLY A 116 21.60 -11.92 1.65
C GLY A 116 22.70 -12.97 1.88
N ASP A 117 23.02 -13.76 0.86
CA ASP A 117 24.02 -14.82 0.94
C ASP A 117 25.47 -14.32 0.78
N ALA A 118 25.66 -13.11 0.23
CA ALA A 118 26.97 -12.58 -0.15
C ALA A 118 27.62 -11.74 0.95
N VAL A 119 26.85 -11.19 1.89
CA VAL A 119 27.34 -10.31 2.96
C VAL A 119 27.44 -11.12 4.26
N THR A 120 28.52 -11.88 4.41
CA THR A 120 28.84 -12.59 5.66
C THR A 120 29.80 -11.78 6.53
N ASP A 121 29.85 -12.08 7.83
CA ASP A 121 30.80 -11.43 8.76
C ASP A 121 32.25 -11.62 8.30
N GLU A 122 32.59 -12.79 7.73
CA GLU A 122 33.91 -13.05 7.17
C GLU A 122 34.19 -12.18 5.94
N ALA A 123 33.19 -11.96 5.08
CA ALA A 123 33.33 -11.09 3.91
C ALA A 123 33.54 -9.63 4.35
N VAL A 124 32.82 -9.18 5.39
CA VAL A 124 32.97 -7.85 5.99
C VAL A 124 34.36 -7.68 6.62
N GLN A 125 34.80 -8.63 7.45
CA GLN A 125 36.12 -8.58 8.09
C GLN A 125 37.23 -8.59 7.04
N LYS A 126 37.11 -9.42 5.99
CA LYS A 126 38.08 -9.46 4.89
C LYS A 126 38.17 -8.12 4.15
N ALA A 127 37.04 -7.46 3.90
CA ALA A 127 37.00 -6.15 3.26
C ALA A 127 37.64 -5.07 4.15
N TYR A 128 37.34 -5.09 5.45
CA TYR A 128 37.96 -4.20 6.44
C TYR A 128 39.48 -4.38 6.48
N ASP A 129 39.96 -5.62 6.61
CA ASP A 129 41.38 -5.93 6.64
C ASP A 129 42.09 -5.48 5.36
N ALA A 130 41.48 -5.73 4.19
CA ALA A 130 42.05 -5.31 2.91
C ALA A 130 42.25 -3.77 2.82
N GLN A 131 41.37 -3.01 3.46
CA GLN A 131 41.39 -1.55 3.41
C GLN A 131 42.23 -0.92 4.54
N TYR A 132 42.21 -1.50 5.74
CA TYR A 132 42.72 -0.85 6.96
C TYR A 132 43.85 -1.57 7.67
N LYS A 133 44.14 -2.85 7.36
CA LYS A 133 45.20 -3.61 8.06
C LYS A 133 46.57 -2.93 8.02
N ASN A 134 46.86 -2.20 6.95
CA ASN A 134 48.10 -1.45 6.77
C ASN A 134 47.88 0.07 6.74
N ALA A 135 46.67 0.55 7.07
CA ALA A 135 46.42 1.98 7.16
C ALA A 135 47.21 2.56 8.33
N PRO A 136 47.88 3.72 8.18
CA PRO A 136 48.55 4.36 9.29
C PRO A 136 47.52 4.73 10.37
N PRO A 137 47.84 4.54 11.66
CA PRO A 137 46.93 4.90 12.73
C PRO A 137 46.62 6.39 12.66
N SER A 138 45.34 6.73 12.60
CA SER A 138 44.88 8.11 12.76
C SER A 138 44.92 8.49 14.23
N LEU A 139 45.38 9.72 14.52
CA LEU A 139 45.30 10.26 15.86
C LEU A 139 43.83 10.54 16.21
N GLU A 140 43.28 9.77 17.13
CA GLU A 140 41.92 9.96 17.64
C GLU A 140 41.95 10.85 18.88
N TYR A 141 41.08 11.86 18.91
CA TYR A 141 40.95 12.78 20.04
C TYR A 141 39.61 12.57 20.74
N HIS A 142 39.64 12.51 22.07
CA HIS A 142 38.43 12.54 22.89
C HIS A 142 38.30 13.93 23.52
N ALA A 143 37.52 14.81 22.86
CA ALA A 143 37.33 16.20 23.29
C ALA A 143 35.87 16.48 23.64
N ALA A 144 35.67 17.30 24.66
CA ALA A 144 34.38 17.92 24.94
C ALA A 144 34.46 19.40 24.55
N HIS A 145 33.44 19.92 23.88
CA HIS A 145 33.28 21.35 23.65
C HIS A 145 31.88 21.77 24.06
N ILE A 146 31.74 23.02 24.50
CA ILE A 146 30.46 23.67 24.74
C ILE A 146 30.25 24.64 23.58
N LEU A 147 29.17 24.46 22.85
CA LEU A 147 28.74 25.38 21.81
C LEU A 147 27.92 26.48 22.46
N VAL A 148 28.34 27.74 22.31
CA VAL A 148 27.57 28.92 22.74
C VAL A 148 27.15 29.73 21.52
N ASP A 149 26.02 30.43 21.65
CA ASP A 149 25.40 31.14 20.53
C ASP A 149 26.19 32.39 20.09
N SER A 150 27.05 32.93 20.96
CA SER A 150 27.90 34.10 20.70
C SER A 150 29.07 34.17 21.69
N GLU A 151 30.10 34.94 21.33
CA GLU A 151 31.33 35.16 22.13
C GLU A 151 31.08 35.91 23.45
N GLU A 152 29.98 36.64 23.55
CA GLU A 152 29.63 37.47 24.72
C GLU A 152 28.99 36.69 25.89
N LYS A 153 28.87 35.36 25.76
CA LYS A 153 28.19 34.48 26.73
C LYS A 153 29.12 33.48 27.40
#